data_AF-A0A0D2LY80-F1
#
_entry.id   AF-A0A0D2LY80-F1
#
_cell.length_a   1.000
_cell.length_b   1.000
_cell.length_c   1.000
_cell.angle_alpha   90.00
_cell.angle_beta   90.00
_cell.angle_gamma   90.00
#
_symmetry.space_group_name_H-M   'P 1'
#
loop_
_entity.id
_entity.type
_entity.pdbx_description
1 polymer ?
#
loop_
_entity_poly.entity_id
_entity_poly.type
_entity_poly.pdbx_seq_one_letter_code
_entity_poly.pdbx_strand_id
1 'polypeptide(L)'
;MADPLSVLRDYVVQQKLDQVKLKDDGRVYFSDQYSFPKATYTAFKSNGPGGDFYDLGSVVYFISMVAAHETARIAEYVAGCKQRGFRPVAFVDRK
;
A
#
# COMPACT_ATOMS: atom_id res chain seq x y z
N MET A 1 -10.04 -14.95 -10.20
CA MET A 1 -9.78 -14.20 -8.94
C MET A 1 -8.97 -12.98 -9.31
N ALA A 2 -9.41 -11.78 -8.93
CA ALA A 2 -8.63 -10.56 -9.17
C ALA A 2 -7.44 -10.52 -8.20
N ASP A 3 -6.27 -10.09 -8.67
CA ASP A 3 -5.10 -9.92 -7.80
C ASP A 3 -5.23 -8.64 -6.95
N PRO A 4 -4.62 -8.61 -5.74
CA PRO A 4 -4.81 -7.49 -4.81
C PRO A 4 -4.31 -6.14 -5.34
N LEU A 5 -3.32 -6.11 -6.23
CA LEU A 5 -2.82 -4.86 -6.81
C LEU A 5 -3.77 -4.32 -7.86
N SER A 6 -4.34 -5.17 -8.72
CA SER A 6 -5.35 -4.76 -9.69
C SER A 6 -6.57 -4.20 -8.98
N VAL A 7 -7.04 -4.85 -7.90
CA VAL A 7 -8.13 -4.31 -7.06
C VAL A 7 -7.76 -2.95 -6.48
N LEU A 8 -6.55 -2.79 -5.92
CA LEU A 8 -6.09 -1.52 -5.40
C LEU A 8 -6.02 -0.43 -6.47
N ARG A 9 -5.49 -0.75 -7.64
CA ARG A 9 -5.42 0.15 -8.79
C ARG A 9 -6.81 0.63 -9.19
N ASP A 10 -7.79 -0.26 -9.27
CA ASP A 10 -9.16 0.09 -9.63
C ASP A 10 -9.77 1.07 -8.63
N TYR A 11 -9.57 0.86 -7.33
CA TYR A 11 -10.04 1.78 -6.30
C TYR A 11 -9.35 3.14 -6.36
N VAL A 12 -8.05 3.18 -6.68
CA VAL A 12 -7.31 4.43 -6.86
C VAL A 12 -7.80 5.20 -8.09
N VAL A 13 -7.94 4.53 -9.24
CA VAL A 13 -8.42 5.14 -10.50
C VAL A 13 -9.86 5.65 -10.37
N GLN A 14 -10.71 4.93 -9.63
CA GLN A 14 -12.09 5.34 -9.34
C GLN A 14 -12.20 6.39 -8.23
N GLN A 15 -11.09 6.87 -7.66
CA GLN A 15 -11.05 7.81 -6.53
C GLN A 15 -11.80 7.31 -5.28
N LYS A 16 -11.84 5.99 -5.07
CA LYS A 16 -12.49 5.31 -3.93
C LYS A 16 -11.49 4.86 -2.88
N LEU A 17 -10.34 5.51 -2.77
CA LEU A 17 -9.29 5.13 -1.82
C LEU A 17 -9.76 5.22 -0.37
N ASP A 18 -10.74 6.08 -0.08
CA ASP A 18 -11.40 6.18 1.23
C ASP A 18 -12.07 4.87 1.67
N GLN A 19 -12.47 4.02 0.71
CA GLN A 19 -13.07 2.71 0.95
C GLN A 19 -12.03 1.62 1.21
N VAL A 20 -10.73 1.92 1.03
CA VAL A 20 -9.64 1.00 1.34
C VAL A 20 -9.20 1.21 2.78
N LYS A 21 -9.44 0.22 3.64
CA LYS A 21 -9.14 0.32 5.08
C LYS A 21 -8.03 -0.65 5.49
N LEU A 22 -6.97 -0.08 6.06
CA LEU A 22 -5.95 -0.81 6.82
C LEU A 22 -6.42 -0.94 8.27
N LYS A 23 -6.87 -2.13 8.67
CA LYS A 23 -7.27 -2.43 10.07
C LYS A 23 -6.15 -3.16 10.82
N ASP A 24 -6.15 -3.13 12.15
CA ASP A 24 -5.10 -3.78 12.95
C ASP A 24 -5.20 -5.31 13.03
N ASP A 25 -6.23 -5.90 12.40
CA ASP A 25 -6.47 -7.34 12.30
C ASP A 25 -5.60 -8.07 11.25
N GLY A 26 -4.59 -7.39 10.72
CA GLY A 26 -3.68 -7.95 9.72
C GLY A 26 -4.24 -8.00 8.30
N ARG A 27 -5.39 -7.37 8.01
CA ARG A 27 -6.01 -7.36 6.67
C ARG A 27 -6.13 -5.95 6.07
N VAL A 28 -6.25 -5.91 4.76
CA VAL A 28 -6.68 -4.76 3.96
C VAL A 28 -8.08 -5.05 3.45
N TYR A 29 -9.00 -4.13 3.70
CA TYR A 29 -10.39 -4.23 3.24
C TYR A 29 -10.60 -3.25 2.09
N PHE A 30 -11.22 -3.73 1.01
CA PHE A 30 -11.64 -2.93 -0.13
C PHE A 30 -13.16 -2.91 -0.11
N SER A 31 -13.72 -1.93 0.61
CA SER A 31 -15.14 -1.91 0.95
C SER A 31 -15.57 -3.25 1.62
N ASP A 32 -16.79 -3.70 1.36
CA ASP A 32 -17.31 -5.00 1.83
C ASP A 32 -17.09 -6.14 0.81
N GLN A 33 -16.45 -5.85 -0.33
CA GLN A 33 -16.34 -6.80 -1.45
C GLN A 33 -15.11 -7.69 -1.37
N TYR A 34 -13.96 -7.13 -1.00
CA TYR A 34 -12.70 -7.87 -0.96
C TYR A 34 -11.93 -7.61 0.33
N SER A 35 -11.24 -8.64 0.81
CA SER A 35 -10.24 -8.48 1.85
C SER A 35 -9.05 -9.39 1.61
N PHE A 36 -7.85 -8.86 1.84
CA PHE A 36 -6.59 -9.55 1.63
C PHE A 36 -5.69 -9.39 2.86
N PRO A 37 -4.85 -10.40 3.21
CA PRO A 37 -3.82 -10.22 4.23
C PRO A 37 -2.86 -9.08 3.86
N LYS A 38 -2.47 -8.25 4.82
CA LYS A 38 -1.48 -7.18 4.61
C LYS A 38 -0.15 -7.72 4.09
N ALA A 39 0.27 -8.88 4.62
CA ALA A 39 1.51 -9.57 4.26
C ALA A 39 1.46 -10.25 2.88
N THR A 40 0.37 -10.10 2.11
CA THR A 40 0.29 -10.66 0.75
C THR A 40 1.33 -10.00 -0.12
N TYR A 41 2.30 -10.78 -0.63
CA TYR A 41 3.23 -10.29 -1.62
C TYR A 41 2.48 -9.87 -2.88
N THR A 42 2.80 -8.67 -3.32
CA THR A 42 2.24 -8.10 -4.53
C THR A 42 3.15 -8.41 -5.73
N ALA A 43 2.66 -8.21 -6.96
CA ALA A 43 3.52 -8.28 -8.14
C ALA A 43 4.47 -7.06 -8.27
N PHE A 44 4.40 -6.09 -7.35
CA PHE A 44 5.24 -4.91 -7.38
C PHE A 44 6.60 -5.21 -6.74
N LYS A 45 7.61 -5.36 -7.60
CA LYS A 45 8.97 -5.69 -7.21
C LYS A 45 9.75 -4.41 -6.87
N SER A 46 10.50 -4.41 -5.77
CA SER A 46 11.38 -3.29 -5.46
C SER A 46 12.59 -3.26 -6.39
N ASN A 47 12.91 -2.08 -6.92
CA ASN A 47 14.18 -1.82 -7.60
C ASN A 47 15.28 -1.34 -6.64
N GLY A 48 14.97 -1.21 -5.34
CA GLY A 48 15.95 -0.88 -4.32
C GLY A 48 16.82 -2.08 -3.89
N PRO A 49 17.79 -1.85 -2.98
CA PRO A 49 18.61 -2.92 -2.40
C PRO A 49 17.71 -3.98 -1.75
N GLY A 50 17.88 -5.24 -2.15
CA GLY A 50 17.11 -6.40 -1.66
C GLY A 50 16.14 -7.00 -2.68
N GLY A 51 15.64 -6.25 -3.67
CA GLY A 51 14.92 -6.82 -4.82
C GLY A 51 13.60 -7.57 -4.54
N ASP A 52 13.14 -7.64 -3.29
CA ASP A 52 11.91 -8.34 -2.93
C ASP A 52 10.64 -7.61 -3.37
N PHE A 53 9.56 -8.37 -3.47
CA PHE A 53 8.21 -7.85 -3.70
C PHE A 53 7.68 -7.12 -2.46
N TYR A 54 6.98 -6.01 -2.69
CA TYR A 54 6.29 -5.32 -1.62
C TYR A 54 5.08 -6.10 -1.14
N ASP A 55 4.84 -6.10 0.16
CA ASP A 55 3.58 -6.55 0.72
C ASP A 55 2.48 -5.51 0.45
N LEU A 56 1.24 -6.00 0.36
CA LEU A 56 0.07 -5.16 0.07
C LEU A 56 -0.09 -4.03 1.09
N GLY A 57 0.17 -4.29 2.37
CA GLY A 57 0.08 -3.29 3.44
C GLY A 57 0.99 -2.10 3.18
N SER A 58 2.25 -2.35 2.82
CA SER A 58 3.24 -1.33 2.49
C SER A 58 2.82 -0.47 1.30
N VAL A 59 2.27 -1.08 0.24
CA VAL A 59 1.80 -0.35 -0.96
C VAL A 59 0.57 0.50 -0.65
N VAL A 60 -0.43 -0.06 0.02
CA VAL A 60 -1.65 0.66 0.39
C VAL A 60 -1.33 1.85 1.30
N TYR A 61 -0.46 1.64 2.28
CA TYR A 61 -0.07 2.70 3.21
C TYR A 61 0.65 3.84 2.47
N PHE A 62 1.58 3.53 1.56
CA PHE A 62 2.25 4.52 0.73
C PHE A 62 1.27 5.34 -0.11
N ILE A 63 0.34 4.69 -0.80
CA ILE A 63 -0.64 5.38 -1.64
C ILE A 63 -1.52 6.30 -0.78
N SER A 64 -2.01 5.79 0.37
CA SER A 64 -2.89 6.53 1.27
C SER A 64 -2.25 7.72 1.98
N MET A 65 -0.93 7.77 2.13
CA MET A 65 -0.24 8.83 2.87
C MET A 65 0.58 9.76 1.98
N VAL A 66 0.97 9.28 0.80
CA VAL A 66 1.92 9.98 -0.07
C VAL A 66 1.35 10.11 -1.48
N ALA A 67 1.12 9.00 -2.18
CA ALA A 67 0.86 9.07 -3.63
C ALA A 67 -0.49 9.74 -3.97
N ALA A 68 -1.49 9.63 -3.10
CA ALA A 68 -2.81 10.23 -3.31
C ALA A 68 -2.94 11.68 -2.81
N HIS A 69 -1.90 12.25 -2.21
CA HIS A 69 -1.93 13.61 -1.65
C HIS A 69 -1.02 14.55 -2.43
N GLU A 70 -1.49 15.78 -2.71
CA GLU A 70 -0.69 16.82 -3.38
C GLU A 70 0.58 17.19 -2.59
N THR A 71 0.47 17.19 -1.25
CA THR A 71 1.60 17.43 -0.35
C THR A 71 2.10 16.09 0.19
N ALA A 72 3.29 15.67 -0.27
CA ALA A 72 3.90 14.43 0.16
C ALA A 72 4.32 14.47 1.64
N ARG A 73 3.66 13.68 2.49
CA ARG A 73 3.95 13.57 3.94
C ARG A 73 5.01 12.51 4.22
N ILE A 74 6.17 12.61 3.55
CA ILE A 74 7.20 11.54 3.57
C ILE A 74 7.73 11.24 4.98
N ALA A 75 7.97 12.27 5.80
CA ALA A 75 8.48 12.07 7.15
C ALA A 75 7.51 11.27 8.03
N GLU A 76 6.21 11.62 7.97
CA GLU A 76 5.14 10.95 8.71
C GLU A 76 4.91 9.53 8.18
N TYR A 77 4.95 9.36 6.86
CA TYR A 77 4.90 8.05 6.22
C TYR A 77 6.03 7.13 6.71
N VAL A 78 7.27 7.61 6.75
CA VAL A 78 8.42 6.80 7.20
C VAL A 78 8.28 6.45 8.69
N ALA A 79 7.89 7.42 9.54
CA ALA A 79 7.65 7.18 10.95
C ALA A 79 6.52 6.15 11.17
N GLY A 80 5.41 6.27 10.44
CA GLY A 80 4.27 5.36 10.51
C GLY A 80 4.56 3.96 9.96
N CYS A 81 5.42 3.83 8.95
CA CYS A 81 5.89 2.52 8.47
C CYS A 81 6.59 1.76 9.60
N LYS A 82 7.50 2.43 10.33
CA LYS A 82 8.21 1.83 11.45
C LYS A 82 7.28 1.36 12.56
N GLN A 83 6.27 2.16 12.90
CA GLN A 83 5.28 1.82 13.92
C GLN A 83 4.41 0.60 13.54
N ARG A 84 4.11 0.45 12.24
CA ARG A 84 3.23 -0.59 11.72
C ARG A 84 3.96 -1.84 11.20
N GLY A 85 5.30 -1.83 11.25
CA GLY A 85 6.13 -2.91 10.73
C GLY A 85 6.12 -3.03 9.20
N PHE A 86 5.77 -1.96 8.48
CA PHE A 86 5.78 -1.95 7.02
C PHE A 86 7.17 -1.60 6.48
N ARG A 87 7.50 -2.18 5.32
CA ARG A 87 8.69 -1.80 4.56
C ARG A 87 8.39 -0.52 3.78
N PRO A 88 9.14 0.57 3.99
CA PRO A 88 8.95 1.77 3.18
C PRO A 88 9.19 1.48 1.70
N VAL A 89 8.33 2.02 0.83
CA VAL A 89 8.54 2.01 -0.62
C VAL A 89 9.83 2.78 -0.91
N ALA A 90 10.75 2.14 -1.61
CA ALA A 90 12.06 2.67 -1.90
C ALA A 90 11.92 3.92 -2.77
N PHE A 91 12.80 4.90 -2.59
CA PHE A 91 12.69 6.18 -3.29
C PHE A 91 12.61 6.03 -4.82
N VAL A 92 13.38 5.09 -5.38
CA VAL A 92 13.40 4.77 -6.82
C VAL A 92 12.07 4.20 -7.34
N ASP A 93 11.23 3.66 -6.46
CA ASP A 93 9.97 2.99 -6.77
C ASP A 93 8.75 3.91 -6.55
N ARG A 94 8.95 5.21 -6.24
CA ARG A 94 7.86 6.15 -5.89
C ARG A 94 7.28 6.94 -7.06
N LYS A 95 7.81 6.77 -8.27
CA LYS A 95 7.39 7.49 -9.48
C LYS A 95 6.81 6.54 -10.52
#